data_AF-A0A494TFN1-F1
#
_entry.id   AF-A0A494TFN1-F1
#
_cell.length_a   1.000
_cell.length_b   1.000
_cell.length_c   1.000
_cell.angle_alpha   90.00
_cell.angle_beta   90.00
_cell.angle_gamma   90.00
#
_symmetry.space_group_name_H-M   'P 1'
#
loop_
_entity.id
_entity.type
_entity.pdbx_description
1 polymer ?
#
loop_
_entity_poly.entity_id
_entity_poly.type
_entity_poly.pdbx_seq_one_letter_code
_entity_poly.pdbx_strand_id
1 'polypeptide(L)'
;MIIFINAAFRNAAIVSAILFFPSKAPARLSEWWFVAQGADRVLFVDAESIERDGDVASYWVSQVLREPGNPAALIRAFMRTDCIKRQQTWSVVTRYDAKDHRLDPSSASYAEPQQIVAGTLGEAELDFVCAANRADTAGFPLKIDEVAFADALIADTAGVVQPAELHDRLRENPATAVIRSTAAQPATFGTEQHVTAGQPIVPRGIMPKESACPLPRIITPMKPAGFTISPTSAFKTER
;
A
#
# COMPACT_ATOMS: atom_id res chain seq x y z
N MET A 1 -55.92 -63.63 -2.89
CA MET A 1 -56.52 -62.88 -1.76
C MET A 1 -55.53 -61.80 -1.39
N ILE A 2 -55.86 -60.56 -1.73
CA ILE A 2 -55.01 -59.36 -1.66
C ILE A 2 -55.45 -58.56 -0.44
N ILE A 3 -54.53 -58.17 0.45
CA ILE A 3 -54.78 -57.14 1.47
C ILE A 3 -53.60 -56.16 1.44
N PHE A 4 -53.94 -54.91 1.16
CA PHE A 4 -53.06 -53.74 1.05
C PHE A 4 -52.67 -53.20 2.42
N ILE A 5 -51.39 -52.85 2.62
CA ILE A 5 -50.90 -52.12 3.78
C ILE A 5 -50.74 -50.64 3.39
N ASN A 6 -51.59 -49.78 3.94
CA ASN A 6 -51.48 -48.32 3.82
C ASN A 6 -50.43 -47.80 4.81
N ALA A 7 -49.28 -47.36 4.31
CA ALA A 7 -48.29 -46.62 5.10
C ALA A 7 -48.46 -45.12 4.86
N ALA A 8 -49.00 -44.42 5.86
CA ALA A 8 -49.12 -42.97 5.87
C ALA A 8 -47.74 -42.34 6.16
N PHE A 9 -47.06 -41.86 5.12
CA PHE A 9 -45.86 -41.04 5.26
C PHE A 9 -46.24 -39.60 5.61
N ARG A 10 -45.92 -39.19 6.84
CA ARG A 10 -46.00 -37.79 7.28
C ARG A 10 -44.75 -37.05 6.79
N ASN A 11 -44.95 -36.12 5.86
CA ASN A 11 -43.92 -35.19 5.40
C ASN A 11 -43.60 -34.15 6.48
N ALA A 12 -42.48 -34.31 7.19
CA ALA A 12 -41.92 -33.27 8.04
C ALA A 12 -40.99 -32.38 7.19
N ALA A 13 -41.51 -31.24 6.73
CA ALA A 13 -40.70 -30.21 6.08
C ALA A 13 -39.87 -29.47 7.15
N ILE A 14 -38.59 -29.81 7.26
CA ILE A 14 -37.62 -29.09 8.09
C ILE A 14 -37.18 -27.86 7.28
N VAL A 15 -37.76 -26.71 7.59
CA VAL A 15 -37.32 -25.40 7.08
C VAL A 15 -36.05 -25.01 7.85
N SER A 16 -34.89 -25.37 7.32
CA SER A 16 -33.60 -24.89 7.81
C SER A 16 -33.44 -23.42 7.46
N ALA A 17 -33.75 -22.53 8.41
CA ALA A 17 -33.41 -21.12 8.33
C ALA A 17 -31.88 -20.96 8.47
N ILE A 18 -31.18 -20.82 7.36
CA ILE A 18 -29.76 -20.47 7.32
C ILE A 18 -29.67 -19.00 7.76
N LEU A 19 -29.36 -18.78 9.04
CA LEU A 19 -28.99 -17.48 9.57
C LEU A 19 -27.65 -17.07 8.95
N PHE A 20 -27.71 -16.25 7.89
CA PHE A 20 -26.57 -15.52 7.36
C PHE A 20 -26.11 -14.50 8.42
N PHE A 21 -25.26 -14.93 9.34
CA PHE A 21 -24.50 -14.00 10.16
C PHE A 21 -23.45 -13.37 9.25
N PRO A 22 -23.43 -12.04 9.09
CA PRO A 22 -22.33 -11.39 8.38
C PRO A 22 -21.06 -11.63 9.20
N SER A 23 -20.21 -12.54 8.72
CA SER A 23 -18.84 -12.66 9.21
C SER A 23 -18.18 -11.31 9.00
N LYS A 24 -18.06 -10.53 10.08
CA LYS A 24 -17.15 -9.39 10.11
C LYS A 24 -15.75 -9.95 9.99
N ALA A 25 -15.25 -10.04 8.76
CA ALA A 25 -13.86 -10.37 8.52
C ALA A 25 -13.03 -9.37 9.36
N PRO A 26 -12.12 -9.84 10.22
CA PRO A 26 -11.28 -8.95 10.99
C PRO A 26 -10.56 -8.04 10.01
N ALA A 27 -10.65 -6.73 10.24
CA ALA A 27 -9.87 -5.74 9.53
C ALA A 27 -8.39 -6.11 9.73
N ARG A 28 -7.77 -6.64 8.69
CA ARG A 28 -6.36 -7.00 8.74
C ARG A 28 -5.57 -5.71 8.80
N LEU A 29 -4.61 -5.67 9.71
CA LEU A 29 -3.73 -4.52 9.84
C LEU A 29 -2.80 -4.56 8.63
N SER A 30 -2.84 -3.53 7.79
CA SER A 30 -1.93 -3.39 6.64
C SER A 30 -0.50 -3.67 7.10
N GLU A 31 0.05 -4.78 6.64
CA GLU A 31 1.42 -5.19 6.95
C GLU A 31 2.31 -4.63 5.85
N TRP A 32 2.94 -3.49 6.14
CA TRP A 32 3.98 -2.96 5.27
C TRP A 32 5.19 -3.88 5.30
N TRP A 33 5.72 -4.19 4.12
CA TRP A 33 6.95 -4.94 3.96
C TRP A 33 8.05 -4.00 3.52
N PHE A 34 9.21 -4.06 4.17
CA PHE A 34 10.44 -3.53 3.58
C PHE A 34 10.73 -4.32 2.31
N VAL A 35 11.11 -3.64 1.25
CA VAL A 35 11.49 -4.27 -0.02
C VAL A 35 12.93 -3.96 -0.39
N ALA A 36 13.30 -2.67 -0.41
CA ALA A 36 14.63 -2.24 -0.79
C ALA A 36 14.94 -0.83 -0.30
N GLN A 37 16.23 -0.48 -0.31
CA GLN A 37 16.74 0.85 0.03
C GLN A 37 17.62 1.39 -1.10
N GLY A 38 17.47 2.67 -1.41
CA GLY A 38 18.43 3.47 -2.18
C GLY A 38 19.22 4.41 -1.28
N ALA A 39 20.10 5.22 -1.86
CA ALA A 39 20.98 6.11 -1.10
C ALA A 39 20.24 7.07 -0.15
N ASP A 40 19.08 7.58 -0.57
CA ASP A 40 18.31 8.63 0.08
C ASP A 40 16.84 8.25 0.22
N ARG A 41 16.49 6.96 0.06
CA ARG A 41 15.10 6.52 0.07
C ARG A 41 14.93 5.06 0.43
N VAL A 42 13.79 4.72 0.99
CA VAL A 42 13.42 3.34 1.34
C VAL A 42 12.04 3.03 0.81
N LEU A 43 11.90 1.85 0.20
CA LEU A 43 10.68 1.37 -0.43
C LEU A 43 10.00 0.31 0.43
N PHE A 44 8.70 0.52 0.62
CA PHE A 44 7.80 -0.40 1.27
C PHE A 44 6.62 -0.75 0.38
N VAL A 45 6.12 -1.97 0.51
CA VAL A 45 4.92 -2.47 -0.19
C VAL A 45 3.93 -2.97 0.85
N ASP A 46 2.66 -2.60 0.73
CA ASP A 46 1.60 -3.21 1.53
C ASP A 46 1.28 -4.57 0.92
N ALA A 47 1.82 -5.63 1.51
CA ALA A 47 1.74 -6.97 0.93
C ALA A 47 0.29 -7.50 0.88
N GLU A 48 -0.58 -7.04 1.79
CA GLU A 48 -1.99 -7.43 1.82
C GLU A 48 -2.81 -6.74 0.73
N SER A 49 -2.34 -5.60 0.22
CA SER A 49 -2.99 -4.88 -0.89
C SER A 49 -2.72 -5.47 -2.27
N ILE A 50 -1.82 -6.47 -2.38
CA ILE A 50 -1.44 -7.05 -3.66
C ILE A 50 -2.58 -7.91 -4.20
N GLU A 51 -3.22 -7.40 -5.26
CA GLU A 51 -4.20 -8.11 -6.07
C GLU A 51 -3.56 -8.51 -7.41
N ARG A 52 -3.85 -9.72 -7.89
CA ARG A 52 -3.32 -10.24 -9.16
C ARG A 52 -4.42 -10.56 -10.16
N ASP A 53 -4.20 -10.14 -11.39
CA ASP A 53 -4.98 -10.51 -12.58
C ASP A 53 -4.00 -11.01 -13.65
N GLY A 54 -3.82 -12.34 -13.69
CA GLY A 54 -2.80 -12.99 -14.52
C GLY A 54 -1.39 -12.48 -14.20
N ASP A 55 -0.73 -11.92 -15.20
CA ASP A 55 0.63 -11.37 -15.11
C ASP A 55 0.68 -9.93 -14.58
N VAL A 56 -0.45 -9.36 -14.20
CA VAL A 56 -0.54 -7.99 -13.69
C VAL A 56 -0.84 -7.99 -12.19
N ALA A 57 -0.06 -7.24 -11.43
CA ALA A 57 -0.28 -6.98 -10.01
C ALA A 57 -0.69 -5.52 -9.78
N SER A 58 -1.63 -5.27 -8.86
CA SER A 58 -1.94 -3.93 -8.35
C SER A 58 -1.83 -3.88 -6.84
N TYR A 59 -1.28 -2.80 -6.28
CA TYR A 59 -0.88 -2.75 -4.87
C TYR A 59 -0.57 -1.32 -4.41
N TRP A 60 -0.51 -1.12 -3.10
CA TRP A 60 -0.02 0.11 -2.48
C TRP A 60 1.48 0.03 -2.16
N VAL A 61 2.16 1.16 -2.38
CA VAL A 61 3.56 1.38 -1.98
C VAL A 61 3.69 2.62 -1.13
N SER A 62 4.70 2.60 -0.26
CA SER A 62 5.14 3.73 0.55
C SER A 62 6.63 3.94 0.31
N GLN A 63 7.05 5.15 -0.03
CA GLN A 63 8.44 5.51 -0.23
C GLN A 63 8.81 6.64 0.72
N VAL A 64 9.73 6.39 1.64
CA VAL A 64 10.31 7.42 2.51
C VAL A 64 11.52 8.02 1.81
N LEU A 65 11.61 9.36 1.77
CA LEU A 65 12.60 10.11 0.99
C LEU A 65 13.37 11.10 1.87
N ARG A 66 14.68 11.18 1.73
CA ARG A 66 15.58 12.15 2.38
C ARG A 66 16.52 12.84 1.39
N GLU A 67 16.09 12.94 0.14
CA GLU A 67 16.81 13.63 -0.92
C GLU A 67 16.93 15.14 -0.61
N PRO A 68 18.14 15.74 -0.65
CA PRO A 68 18.31 17.17 -0.43
C PRO A 68 17.52 18.02 -1.42
N GLY A 69 16.70 18.94 -0.89
CA GLY A 69 15.89 19.86 -1.70
C GLY A 69 14.55 19.29 -2.18
N ASN A 70 14.26 18.02 -1.92
CA ASN A 70 12.95 17.44 -2.17
C ASN A 70 11.99 17.79 -1.01
N PRO A 71 10.87 18.48 -1.25
CA PRO A 71 9.93 18.82 -0.19
C PRO A 71 9.16 17.61 0.33
N ALA A 72 9.08 16.52 -0.45
CA ALA A 72 8.39 15.30 -0.04
C ALA A 72 9.30 14.44 0.85
N ALA A 73 8.81 14.09 2.03
CA ALA A 73 9.45 13.14 2.94
C ALA A 73 8.86 11.73 2.81
N LEU A 74 7.65 11.63 2.26
CA LEU A 74 6.91 10.39 2.07
C LEU A 74 6.07 10.47 0.79
N ILE A 75 6.08 9.40 -0.01
CA ILE A 75 5.17 9.19 -1.13
C ILE A 75 4.36 7.94 -0.87
N ARG A 76 3.04 8.04 -1.01
CA ARG A 76 2.14 6.87 -1.08
C ARG A 76 1.58 6.77 -2.47
N ALA A 77 1.68 5.60 -3.07
CA ALA A 77 1.20 5.37 -4.42
C ALA A 77 0.43 4.06 -4.56
N PHE A 78 -0.59 4.07 -5.41
CA PHE A 78 -1.24 2.86 -5.91
C PHE A 78 -0.66 2.53 -7.27
N MET A 79 -0.07 1.35 -7.35
CA MET A 79 0.73 0.88 -8.46
C MET A 79 0.00 -0.21 -9.24
N ARG A 80 0.31 -0.29 -10.53
CA ARG A 80 -0.05 -1.43 -11.40
C ARG A 80 1.20 -1.86 -12.15
N THR A 81 1.56 -3.14 -12.05
CA THR A 81 2.81 -3.68 -12.57
C THR A 81 2.54 -4.91 -13.42
N ASP A 82 3.08 -4.94 -14.64
CA ASP A 82 3.08 -6.10 -15.54
C ASP A 82 4.38 -6.88 -15.33
N CYS A 83 4.27 -8.07 -14.75
CA CYS A 83 5.38 -8.93 -14.33
C CYS A 83 6.19 -9.46 -15.52
N ILE A 84 5.56 -9.67 -16.67
CA ILE A 84 6.22 -10.21 -17.86
C ILE A 84 6.88 -9.08 -18.66
N LYS A 85 6.20 -7.95 -18.83
CA LYS A 85 6.74 -6.80 -19.56
C LYS A 85 7.73 -5.97 -18.75
N ARG A 86 7.79 -6.19 -17.42
CA ARG A 86 8.60 -5.40 -16.48
C ARG A 86 8.25 -3.91 -16.59
N GLN A 87 6.95 -3.61 -16.53
CA GLN A 87 6.44 -2.25 -16.64
C GLN A 87 5.60 -1.90 -15.43
N GLN A 88 5.67 -0.64 -14.99
CA GLN A 88 4.88 -0.11 -13.88
C GLN A 88 4.11 1.14 -14.27
N THR A 89 2.93 1.31 -13.69
CA THR A 89 2.06 2.48 -13.86
C THR A 89 1.68 3.02 -12.49
N TRP A 90 1.82 4.32 -12.29
CA TRP A 90 1.55 4.98 -11.02
C TRP A 90 0.15 5.59 -11.07
N SER A 91 -0.84 4.82 -10.61
CA SER A 91 -2.26 5.14 -10.82
C SER A 91 -2.76 6.22 -9.86
N VAL A 92 -2.24 6.25 -8.63
CA VAL A 92 -2.51 7.29 -7.63
C VAL A 92 -1.20 7.62 -6.94
N VAL A 93 -0.88 8.89 -6.78
CA VAL A 93 0.34 9.35 -6.09
C VAL A 93 -0.02 10.51 -5.18
N THR A 94 0.34 10.38 -3.90
CA THR A 94 0.16 11.43 -2.89
C THR A 94 1.48 11.65 -2.17
N ARG A 95 1.87 12.92 -2.05
CA ARG A 95 3.12 13.33 -1.39
C ARG A 95 2.83 13.98 -0.05
N TYR A 96 3.68 13.71 0.92
CA TYR A 96 3.60 14.24 2.27
C TYR A 96 4.94 14.84 2.68
N ASP A 97 4.89 15.91 3.48
CA ASP A 97 6.07 16.50 4.11
C ASP A 97 6.54 15.68 5.33
N ALA A 98 7.62 16.12 5.98
CA ALA A 98 8.17 15.43 7.15
C ALA A 98 7.26 15.46 8.40
N LYS A 99 6.18 16.24 8.37
CA LYS A 99 5.18 16.36 9.44
C LYS A 99 3.87 15.65 9.07
N ASP A 100 3.89 14.80 8.04
CA ASP A 100 2.74 14.09 7.50
C ASP A 100 1.64 15.02 6.94
N HIS A 101 1.99 16.26 6.57
CA HIS A 101 1.08 17.11 5.83
C HIS A 101 1.14 16.77 4.34
N ARG A 102 -0.03 16.54 3.77
CA ARG A 102 -0.17 16.38 2.33
C ARG A 102 0.30 17.65 1.60
N LEU A 103 1.22 17.48 0.65
CA LEU A 103 1.80 18.57 -0.14
C LEU A 103 0.93 18.97 -1.34
N ASP A 104 0.20 18.01 -1.91
CA ASP A 104 -0.59 18.21 -3.12
C ASP A 104 -2.07 18.39 -2.81
N PRO A 105 -2.79 19.33 -3.44
CA PRO A 105 -4.24 19.48 -3.24
C PRO A 105 -5.06 18.30 -3.79
N SER A 106 -4.51 17.57 -4.77
CA SER A 106 -5.12 16.39 -5.39
C SER A 106 -4.05 15.33 -5.64
N SER A 107 -4.45 14.07 -5.79
CA SER A 107 -3.50 12.99 -6.08
C SER A 107 -3.14 13.02 -7.56
N ALA A 108 -1.88 12.80 -7.88
CA ALA A 108 -1.42 12.70 -9.26
C ALA A 108 -1.62 11.27 -9.78
N SER A 109 -1.62 11.12 -11.10
CA SER A 109 -1.63 9.83 -11.79
C SER A 109 -0.76 9.92 -13.04
N TYR A 110 0.02 8.88 -13.33
CA TYR A 110 0.88 8.79 -14.49
C TYR A 110 0.44 7.58 -15.31
N ALA A 111 -0.32 7.85 -16.37
CA ALA A 111 -0.99 6.82 -17.16
C ALA A 111 -0.04 6.03 -18.07
N GLU A 112 1.09 6.61 -18.44
CA GLU A 112 2.08 5.97 -19.31
C GLU A 112 2.87 4.91 -18.52
N PRO A 113 2.82 3.63 -18.94
CA PRO A 113 3.64 2.60 -18.33
C PRO A 113 5.13 2.92 -18.48
N GLN A 114 5.87 2.82 -17.38
CA GLN A 114 7.31 3.03 -17.34
C GLN A 114 8.04 1.69 -17.34
N GLN A 115 9.08 1.59 -18.15
CA GLN A 115 9.94 0.42 -18.17
C GLN A 115 10.79 0.35 -16.89
N ILE A 116 10.81 -0.81 -16.25
CA ILE A 116 11.62 -1.05 -15.06
C ILE A 116 13.04 -1.43 -15.50
N VAL A 117 14.02 -0.70 -14.98
CA VAL A 117 15.44 -0.87 -15.30
C VAL A 117 16.09 -1.76 -14.25
N ALA A 118 16.98 -2.65 -14.68
CA ALA A 118 17.73 -3.53 -13.78
C ALA A 118 18.64 -2.74 -12.83
N GLY A 119 18.84 -3.25 -11.61
CA GLY A 119 19.61 -2.64 -10.54
C GLY A 119 18.94 -1.43 -9.89
N THR A 120 17.66 -1.18 -10.16
CA THR A 120 16.90 -0.07 -9.56
C THR A 120 15.96 -0.55 -8.46
N LEU A 121 15.48 0.38 -7.63
CA LEU A 121 14.42 0.08 -6.66
C LEU A 121 13.16 -0.49 -7.32
N GLY A 122 12.84 -0.06 -8.54
CA GLY A 122 11.71 -0.60 -9.30
C GLY A 122 11.90 -2.07 -9.66
N GLU A 123 13.13 -2.55 -9.85
CA GLU A 123 13.38 -3.99 -10.07
C GLU A 123 13.15 -4.77 -8.78
N ALA A 124 13.65 -4.31 -7.64
CA ALA A 124 13.39 -4.97 -6.36
C ALA A 124 11.88 -4.97 -6.02
N GLU A 125 11.18 -3.87 -6.32
CA GLU A 125 9.72 -3.79 -6.22
C GLU A 125 9.03 -4.85 -7.08
N LEU A 126 9.39 -4.91 -8.37
CA LEU A 126 8.86 -5.86 -9.33
C LEU A 126 9.08 -7.30 -8.87
N ASP A 127 10.31 -7.63 -8.49
CA ASP A 127 10.68 -8.97 -8.04
C ASP A 127 9.88 -9.34 -6.78
N PHE A 128 9.67 -8.40 -5.86
CA PHE A 128 8.84 -8.59 -4.67
C PHE A 128 7.37 -8.86 -5.02
N VAL A 129 6.74 -8.01 -5.82
CA VAL A 129 5.30 -8.11 -6.10
C VAL A 129 4.95 -9.24 -7.06
N CYS A 130 5.90 -9.66 -7.90
CA CYS A 130 5.73 -10.74 -8.87
C CYS A 130 6.20 -12.11 -8.35
N ALA A 131 6.94 -12.18 -7.23
CA ALA A 131 7.39 -13.44 -6.65
C ALA A 131 6.21 -14.38 -6.33
N ALA A 132 6.37 -15.68 -6.62
CA ALA A 132 5.40 -16.68 -6.19
C ALA A 132 5.37 -16.80 -4.66
N ASN A 133 6.54 -16.66 -4.02
CA ASN A 133 6.71 -16.62 -2.59
C ASN A 133 7.59 -15.42 -2.20
N ARG A 134 7.04 -14.51 -1.39
CA ARG A 134 7.73 -13.27 -0.97
C ARG A 134 8.96 -13.54 -0.11
N ALA A 135 9.02 -14.68 0.57
CA ALA A 135 10.19 -15.08 1.35
C ALA A 135 11.42 -15.39 0.48
N ASP A 136 11.26 -15.54 -0.83
CA ASP A 136 12.36 -15.75 -1.78
C ASP A 136 13.01 -14.41 -2.21
N THR A 137 12.53 -13.29 -1.66
CA THR A 137 13.00 -11.93 -1.96
C THR A 137 13.80 -11.39 -0.77
N ALA A 138 14.40 -10.21 -0.91
CA ALA A 138 15.05 -9.53 0.21
C ALA A 138 14.06 -8.87 1.20
N GLY A 139 12.76 -8.89 0.89
CA GLY A 139 11.75 -8.19 1.67
C GLY A 139 11.33 -8.94 2.94
N PHE A 140 10.90 -8.17 3.95
CA PHE A 140 10.38 -8.72 5.21
C PHE A 140 9.30 -7.81 5.81
N PRO A 141 8.37 -8.36 6.62
CA PRO A 141 7.31 -7.58 7.22
C PRO A 141 7.84 -6.63 8.30
N LEU A 142 7.42 -5.37 8.25
CA LEU A 142 7.70 -4.39 9.28
C LEU A 142 6.78 -4.57 10.50
N LYS A 143 7.37 -4.43 11.68
CA LYS A 143 6.67 -4.41 12.98
C LYS A 143 6.87 -3.10 13.74
N ILE A 144 7.47 -2.10 13.11
CA ILE A 144 7.77 -0.77 13.63
C ILE A 144 7.39 0.30 12.61
N ASP A 145 7.43 1.56 13.02
CA ASP A 145 7.09 2.69 12.14
C ASP A 145 7.96 2.72 10.88
N GLU A 146 7.32 2.81 9.70
CA GLU A 146 7.99 2.75 8.39
C GLU A 146 8.93 3.95 8.19
N VAL A 147 8.54 5.12 8.71
CA VAL A 147 9.34 6.34 8.62
C VAL A 147 10.54 6.25 9.58
N ALA A 148 10.32 5.83 10.83
CA ALA A 148 11.39 5.64 11.80
C ALA A 148 12.42 4.59 11.34
N PHE A 149 11.95 3.48 10.77
CA PHE A 149 12.84 2.46 10.21
C PHE A 149 13.64 3.01 9.03
N ALA A 150 12.98 3.69 8.09
CA ALA A 150 13.65 4.29 6.94
C ALA A 150 14.68 5.34 7.35
N ASP A 151 14.37 6.18 8.34
CA ASP A 151 15.28 7.21 8.84
C ASP A 151 16.55 6.60 9.44
N ALA A 152 16.40 5.58 10.27
CA ALA A 152 17.54 4.87 10.84
C ALA A 152 18.38 4.18 9.76
N LEU A 153 17.71 3.63 8.74
CA LEU A 153 18.35 2.91 7.65
C LEU A 153 19.12 3.85 6.70
N ILE A 154 18.55 5.02 6.39
CA ILE A 154 19.22 6.06 5.59
C ILE A 154 20.39 6.69 6.38
N ALA A 155 20.25 6.82 7.71
CA ALA A 155 21.33 7.32 8.56
C ALA A 155 22.54 6.35 8.62
N ASP A 156 22.34 5.05 8.40
CA ASP A 156 23.43 4.06 8.26
C ASP A 156 24.08 4.13 6.87
N THR A 157 24.67 5.28 6.56
CA THR A 157 25.33 5.56 5.27
C THR A 157 26.48 4.61 4.94
N ALA A 158 27.03 3.92 5.93
CA ALA A 158 28.09 2.94 5.75
C ALA A 158 27.57 1.56 5.33
N GLY A 159 26.25 1.32 5.42
CA GLY A 159 25.62 0.04 5.10
C GLY A 159 26.15 -1.11 5.96
N VAL A 160 26.60 -0.79 7.18
CA VAL A 160 27.27 -1.77 8.05
C VAL A 160 26.25 -2.73 8.66
N VAL A 161 25.01 -2.28 8.86
CA VAL A 161 23.95 -3.08 9.47
C VAL A 161 22.99 -3.57 8.40
N GLN A 162 22.73 -4.87 8.39
CA GLN A 162 21.73 -5.44 7.50
C GLN A 162 20.32 -4.91 7.86
N PRO A 163 19.45 -4.59 6.88
CA PRO A 163 18.13 -4.01 7.17
C PRO A 163 17.28 -4.82 8.17
N ALA A 164 17.31 -6.15 8.09
CA ALA A 164 16.59 -7.02 9.01
C ALA A 164 17.13 -6.94 10.46
N GLU A 165 18.45 -6.88 10.61
CA GLU A 165 19.10 -6.71 11.93
C GLU A 165 18.77 -5.34 12.53
N LEU A 166 18.81 -4.29 11.71
CA LEU A 166 18.40 -2.96 12.12
C LEU A 166 16.95 -2.93 12.59
N HIS A 167 16.06 -3.61 11.86
CA HIS A 167 14.64 -3.71 12.22
C HIS A 167 14.45 -4.37 13.58
N ASP A 168 15.10 -5.52 13.82
CA ASP A 168 14.99 -6.24 15.09
C ASP A 168 15.52 -5.39 16.26
N ARG A 169 16.66 -4.72 16.08
CA ARG A 169 17.22 -3.80 17.07
C ARG A 169 16.27 -2.63 17.39
N LEU A 170 15.66 -2.03 16.37
CA LEU A 170 14.72 -0.93 16.55
C LEU A 170 13.45 -1.39 17.25
N ARG A 171 12.95 -2.61 16.97
CA ARG A 171 11.78 -3.20 17.64
C ARG A 171 12.01 -3.39 19.13
N GLU A 172 13.24 -3.72 19.54
CA GLU A 172 13.61 -3.88 20.95
C GLU A 172 13.80 -2.55 21.68
N ASN A 173 13.97 -1.44 20.94
CA ASN A 173 14.14 -0.12 21.52
C ASN A 173 12.77 0.46 21.95
N PRO A 174 12.54 0.74 23.25
CA PRO A 174 11.27 1.28 23.73
C PRO A 174 10.98 2.71 23.23
N ALA A 175 11.98 3.42 22.72
CA ALA A 175 11.80 4.74 22.10
C ALA A 175 11.29 4.65 20.65
N THR A 176 11.39 3.49 20.01
CA THR A 176 10.84 3.29 18.66
C THR A 176 9.33 3.15 18.75
N ALA A 177 8.61 3.99 18.01
CA ALA A 177 7.17 3.82 17.86
C ALA A 177 6.90 2.47 17.16
N VAL A 178 6.24 1.56 17.88
CA VAL A 178 5.68 0.34 17.28
C VAL A 178 4.39 0.74 16.58
N ILE A 179 4.25 0.41 15.28
CA ILE A 179 2.97 0.58 14.56
C ILE A 179 1.95 -0.33 15.24
N ARG A 180 1.15 0.26 16.13
CA ARG A 180 -0.18 -0.23 16.41
C ARG A 180 -1.06 0.53 15.45
N SER A 181 -1.36 -0.06 14.29
CA SER A 181 -2.16 0.56 13.24
C SER A 181 -3.32 1.34 13.86
N THR A 182 -3.29 2.67 13.71
CA THR A 182 -4.35 3.58 14.14
C THR A 182 -5.36 3.80 13.03
N ALA A 183 -5.20 3.12 11.89
CA ALA A 183 -6.18 3.14 10.82
C ALA A 183 -7.51 2.65 11.41
N ALA A 184 -8.49 3.55 11.40
CA ALA A 184 -9.82 3.22 11.84
C ALA A 184 -10.28 2.02 11.00
N GLN A 185 -10.77 0.96 11.67
CA GLN A 185 -11.19 -0.25 10.98
C GLN A 185 -12.14 0.14 9.83
N PRO A 186 -12.12 -0.51 8.65
CA PRO A 186 -13.04 -0.19 7.55
C PRO A 186 -14.52 -0.17 7.97
N ALA A 187 -14.88 -0.89 9.04
CA ALA A 187 -16.18 -0.82 9.70
C ALA A 187 -16.58 0.59 10.22
N THR A 188 -15.65 1.53 10.28
CA THR A 188 -15.87 2.93 10.68
C THR A 188 -15.92 3.89 9.49
N PHE A 189 -15.65 3.40 8.27
CA PHE A 189 -15.88 4.19 7.07
C PHE A 189 -17.38 4.33 6.83
N GLY A 190 -17.89 5.55 6.98
CA GLY A 190 -19.31 5.88 6.82
C GLY A 190 -20.12 5.96 8.12
N THR A 191 -19.56 5.61 9.28
CA THR A 191 -20.18 5.92 10.58
C THR A 191 -19.97 7.38 10.95
N GLU A 192 -21.00 8.00 11.55
CA GLU A 192 -20.96 9.38 11.99
C GLU A 192 -19.83 9.60 13.00
N GLN A 193 -18.82 10.38 12.60
CA GLN A 193 -17.74 10.77 13.49
C GLN A 193 -18.25 11.92 14.36
N HIS A 194 -18.45 11.66 15.65
CA HIS A 194 -18.65 12.72 16.62
C HIS A 194 -17.30 13.42 16.86
N VAL A 195 -17.15 14.62 16.32
CA VAL A 195 -15.96 15.45 16.51
C VAL A 195 -16.21 16.43 17.64
N THR A 196 -15.36 16.43 18.65
CA THR A 196 -15.35 17.44 19.72
C THR A 196 -14.95 18.80 19.14
N ALA A 197 -15.58 19.88 19.62
CA ALA A 197 -15.36 21.23 19.10
C ALA A 197 -13.86 21.61 19.04
N GLY A 198 -13.38 22.00 17.85
CA GLY A 198 -11.99 22.43 17.61
C GLY A 198 -11.15 21.55 16.67
N GLN A 199 -11.68 20.42 16.18
CA GLN A 199 -11.00 19.53 15.24
C GLN A 199 -11.54 19.68 13.80
N PRO A 200 -10.70 19.56 12.75
CA PRO A 200 -11.13 19.71 11.36
C PRO A 200 -12.10 18.58 10.96
N ILE A 201 -13.26 18.97 10.42
CA ILE A 201 -14.30 18.05 9.92
C ILE A 201 -13.97 17.67 8.47
N VAL A 202 -13.91 16.37 8.18
CA VAL A 202 -13.88 15.89 6.79
C VAL A 202 -15.31 16.00 6.21
N PRO A 203 -15.54 16.73 5.11
CA PRO A 203 -16.88 16.85 4.51
C PRO A 203 -17.40 15.50 4.04
N ARG A 204 -18.65 15.16 4.39
CA ARG A 204 -19.34 13.99 3.82
C ARG A 204 -19.44 14.17 2.30
N GLY A 205 -18.92 13.21 1.54
CA GLY A 205 -19.13 13.16 0.09
C GLY A 205 -20.61 12.97 -0.22
N ILE A 206 -21.32 14.06 -0.53
CA ILE A 206 -22.53 14.01 -1.34
C ILE A 206 -22.08 13.65 -2.75
N MET A 207 -22.26 12.39 -3.16
CA MET A 207 -22.15 11.98 -4.56
C MET A 207 -23.22 12.76 -5.36
N PRO A 208 -22.85 13.68 -6.27
CA PRO A 208 -23.82 14.32 -7.13
C PRO A 208 -24.28 13.29 -8.17
N LYS A 209 -25.58 13.11 -8.29
CA LYS A 209 -26.17 12.55 -9.50
C LYS A 209 -25.71 13.41 -10.69
N GLU A 210 -25.15 12.71 -11.68
CA GLU A 210 -25.01 13.08 -13.08
C GLU A 210 -25.56 14.48 -13.43
N SER A 211 -24.69 15.48 -13.36
CA SER A 211 -24.92 16.79 -13.95
C SER A 211 -23.58 17.29 -14.47
N ALA A 212 -23.56 17.58 -15.77
CA ALA A 212 -22.39 17.95 -16.53
C ALA A 212 -21.61 19.08 -15.85
N CYS A 213 -20.42 18.74 -15.34
CA CYS A 213 -19.45 19.73 -14.91
C CYS A 213 -18.72 20.23 -16.17
N PRO A 214 -18.75 21.54 -16.50
CA PRO A 214 -17.94 22.06 -17.60
C PRO A 214 -16.47 21.84 -17.28
N LEU A 215 -15.77 21.18 -18.20
CA LEU A 215 -14.34 20.91 -18.11
C LEU A 215 -13.57 22.22 -17.88
N PRO A 216 -12.77 22.35 -16.80
CA PRO A 216 -11.84 23.46 -16.70
C PRO A 216 -10.81 23.36 -17.83
N ARG A 217 -10.52 24.51 -18.43
CA ARG A 217 -9.53 24.66 -19.50
C ARG A 217 -8.21 24.01 -19.09
N ILE A 218 -7.72 23.19 -20.02
CA ILE A 218 -6.38 22.62 -20.14
C ILE A 218 -5.37 23.42 -19.31
N ILE A 219 -5.03 22.89 -18.13
CA ILE A 219 -3.78 23.25 -17.46
C ILE A 219 -2.70 22.72 -18.39
N THR A 220 -1.90 23.65 -18.92
CA THR A 220 -0.67 23.36 -19.67
C THR A 220 0.08 22.25 -18.92
N PRO A 221 0.50 21.16 -19.58
CA PRO A 221 1.28 20.13 -18.90
C PRO A 221 2.48 20.82 -18.26
N MET A 222 2.56 20.76 -16.92
CA MET A 222 3.84 20.96 -16.27
C MET A 222 4.76 19.94 -16.91
N LYS A 223 5.75 20.43 -17.64
CA LYS A 223 6.90 19.63 -18.07
C LYS A 223 7.28 18.79 -16.85
N PRO A 224 7.25 17.45 -16.92
CA PRO A 224 7.68 16.64 -15.79
C PRO A 224 9.02 17.21 -15.38
N ALA A 225 9.10 17.74 -14.16
CA ALA A 225 10.39 18.05 -13.57
C ALA A 225 11.13 16.75 -13.71
N GLY A 226 12.09 16.72 -14.64
CA GLY A 226 12.60 15.48 -15.18
C GLY A 226 13.06 14.67 -14.00
N PHE A 227 12.28 13.64 -13.66
CA PHE A 227 12.69 12.60 -12.74
C PHE A 227 13.75 11.82 -13.51
N THR A 228 14.89 12.49 -13.65
CA THR A 228 16.09 11.94 -14.24
C THR A 228 16.60 11.12 -13.09
N ILE A 229 16.21 9.84 -13.08
CA ILE A 229 16.84 8.83 -12.25
C ILE A 229 18.29 8.86 -12.71
N SER A 230 19.13 9.62 -12.01
CA SER A 230 20.54 9.73 -12.32
C SER A 230 21.11 8.32 -12.13
N PRO A 231 21.68 7.67 -13.17
CA PRO A 231 22.09 6.27 -13.11
C PRO A 231 23.34 6.01 -12.23
N THR A 232 23.70 6.92 -11.32
CA THR A 232 25.03 6.96 -10.69
C THR A 232 25.10 6.29 -9.30
N SER A 233 24.16 5.41 -8.94
CA SER A 233 24.34 4.55 -7.76
C SER A 233 24.12 3.10 -8.17
N ALA A 234 25.18 2.51 -8.72
CA ALA A 234 25.29 1.07 -8.81
C ALA A 234 25.13 0.49 -7.39
N PHE A 235 24.08 -0.30 -7.19
CA PHE A 235 23.92 -1.12 -6.00
C PHE A 235 25.20 -1.94 -5.79
N LYS A 236 25.91 -1.70 -4.69
CA LYS A 236 27.02 -2.56 -4.29
C LYS A 236 26.42 -3.81 -3.66
N THR A 237 26.28 -4.87 -4.45
CA THR A 237 25.93 -6.20 -3.93
C THR A 237 27.18 -6.79 -3.29
N GLU A 238 27.34 -6.65 -1.98
CA GLU A 238 28.31 -7.45 -1.23
C GLU A 238 27.68 -8.82 -0.94
N ARG A 239 28.34 -9.88 -1.43
CA ARG A 239 28.04 -11.29 -1.10
C ARG A 239 28.84 -11.72 0.11
#